data_AF-A0A227IZG0-F1
#
_entry.id   AF-A0A227IZG0-F1
#
_cell.length_a   1.000
_cell.length_b   1.000
_cell.length_c   1.000
_cell.angle_alpha   90.00
_cell.angle_beta   90.00
_cell.angle_gamma   90.00
#
_symmetry.space_group_name_H-M   'P 1'
#
loop_
_entity.id
_entity.type
_entity.pdbx_description
1 polymer ?
#
loop_
_entity_poly.entity_id
_entity_poly.type
_entity_poly.pdbx_seq_one_letter_code
_entity_poly.pdbx_strand_id
1 'polypeptide(L)'
;QSISKALSLTLAMCLYKQEEIWARVGKEPSGQAFNSLIQLEMEQGIPRNPFINAGAIVVADLLQSRLSAPRQRLLEFVRQLSGDTHIV
;
A
#
# COMPACT_ATOMS: atom_id res chain seq x y z
N GLN A 1 -9.36 5.85 7.94
CA GLN A 1 -9.57 5.47 6.53
C GLN A 1 -8.63 6.28 5.63
N SER A 2 -8.14 5.71 4.52
CA SER A 2 -7.03 6.19 3.64
C SER A 2 -5.64 6.41 4.27
N ILE A 3 -5.53 6.90 5.51
CA ILE A 3 -4.23 7.09 6.20
C ILE A 3 -3.46 5.76 6.33
N SER A 4 -4.18 4.63 6.48
CA SER A 4 -3.60 3.30 6.58
C SER A 4 -2.73 2.90 5.39
N LYS A 5 -2.93 3.50 4.20
CA LYS A 5 -2.12 3.21 3.01
C LYS A 5 -0.64 3.59 3.20
N ALA A 6 -0.37 4.70 3.88
CA ALA A 6 0.99 5.14 4.19
C ALA A 6 1.68 4.11 5.09
N LEU A 7 0.97 3.63 6.12
CA LEU A 7 1.47 2.64 7.06
C LEU A 7 1.71 1.29 6.37
N SER A 8 0.75 0.82 5.56
CA SER A 8 0.90 -0.42 4.77
C SER A 8 2.06 -0.34 3.78
N LEU A 9 2.22 0.79 3.09
CA LEU A 9 3.36 0.99 2.18
C LEU A 9 4.69 0.96 2.93
N THR A 10 4.76 1.63 4.09
CA THR A 10 5.98 1.66 4.91
C THR A 10 6.36 0.25 5.36
N LEU A 11 5.37 -0.54 5.82
CA LEU A 11 5.60 -1.93 6.18
C LEU A 11 6.08 -2.76 4.97
N ALA A 12 5.52 -2.55 3.78
CA ALA A 12 5.97 -3.21 2.57
C ALA A 12 7.42 -2.84 2.21
N MET A 13 7.81 -1.57 2.38
CA MET A 13 9.19 -1.10 2.17
C MET A 13 10.20 -1.70 3.15
N CYS A 14 9.77 -2.15 4.33
CA CYS A 14 10.62 -2.92 5.25
C CYS A 14 10.82 -4.38 4.81
N LEU A 15 9.93 -4.92 3.96
CA LEU A 15 9.90 -6.33 3.57
C LEU A 15 10.43 -6.59 2.16
N TYR A 16 10.48 -5.56 1.30
CA TYR A 16 10.83 -5.64 -0.11
C TYR A 16 11.94 -4.66 -0.47
N LYS A 17 12.70 -5.01 -1.51
CA LYS A 17 13.55 -4.01 -2.18
C LYS A 17 12.67 -3.02 -2.93
N GLN A 18 13.15 -1.79 -3.11
CA GLN A 18 12.37 -0.73 -3.74
C GLN A 18 11.94 -1.09 -5.16
N GLU A 19 12.81 -1.76 -5.92
CA GLU A 19 12.55 -2.13 -7.32
C GLU A 19 11.39 -3.12 -7.41
N GLU A 20 11.25 -4.03 -6.43
CA GLU A 20 10.16 -5.01 -6.40
C GLU A 20 8.79 -4.35 -6.19
N ILE A 21 8.75 -3.27 -5.39
CA ILE A 21 7.52 -2.52 -5.13
C ILE A 21 7.18 -1.66 -6.37
N TRP A 22 8.16 -0.90 -6.86
CA TRP A 22 7.93 0.08 -7.93
C TRP A 22 7.75 -0.55 -9.32
N ALA A 23 8.08 -1.83 -9.48
CA ALA A 23 7.68 -2.60 -10.66
C ALA A 23 6.17 -2.90 -10.70
N ARG A 24 5.44 -2.79 -9.58
CA ARG A 24 4.01 -3.16 -9.48
C ARG A 24 3.08 -1.97 -9.26
N VAL A 25 3.60 -0.86 -8.75
CA VAL A 25 2.85 0.38 -8.52
C VAL A 25 3.75 1.59 -8.74
N GLY A 26 3.25 2.63 -9.39
CA GLY A 26 4.02 3.83 -9.69
C GLY A 26 4.24 4.76 -8.48
N LYS A 27 4.80 5.95 -8.76
CA LYS A 27 5.05 7.02 -7.79
C LYS A 27 4.45 8.37 -8.22
N GLU A 28 3.63 8.38 -9.26
CA GLU A 28 3.16 9.59 -9.92
C GLU A 28 1.92 10.18 -9.23
N PRO A 29 1.78 11.51 -9.14
CA PRO A 29 0.56 12.13 -8.64
C PRO A 29 -0.62 11.76 -9.56
N SER A 30 -1.79 11.55 -8.97
CA SER A 30 -3.05 11.35 -9.70
C SER A 30 -3.83 12.67 -9.70
N GLY A 31 -3.98 13.29 -10.87
CA GLY A 31 -4.79 14.51 -11.05
C GLY A 31 -6.29 14.26 -11.17
N GLN A 32 -6.72 13.00 -11.26
CA GLN A 32 -8.13 12.62 -11.30
C GLN A 32 -8.60 11.99 -9.99
N ALA A 33 -9.92 11.86 -9.84
CA ALA A 33 -10.53 11.25 -8.67
C ALA A 33 -9.98 9.83 -8.44
N PHE A 34 -9.79 9.53 -7.16
CA PHE A 34 -9.18 8.32 -6.58
C PHE A 34 -9.74 6.95 -7.05
N ASN A 35 -10.90 6.93 -7.72
CA ASN A 35 -11.61 5.72 -8.18
C ASN A 35 -11.78 5.65 -9.73
N SER A 36 -10.99 6.39 -10.51
CA SER A 36 -11.14 6.39 -11.98
C SER A 36 -10.64 5.07 -12.60
N LEU A 37 -11.55 4.20 -13.04
CA LEU A 37 -11.22 2.98 -13.80
C LEU A 37 -10.57 3.30 -15.15
N ILE A 38 -11.02 4.37 -15.81
CA ILE A 38 -10.47 4.86 -17.09
C ILE A 38 -8.98 5.13 -16.96
N GLN A 39 -8.56 5.71 -15.84
CA GLN A 39 -7.16 6.01 -15.60
C GLN A 39 -6.31 4.72 -15.47
N LEU A 40 -6.84 3.67 -14.84
CA LEU A 40 -6.13 2.40 -14.70
C LEU A 40 -5.98 1.69 -16.07
N GLU A 41 -6.99 1.79 -16.94
CA GLU A 41 -6.90 1.29 -18.32
C GLU A 41 -5.82 2.02 -19.13
N MET A 42 -5.76 3.35 -19.01
CA MET A 42 -4.70 4.15 -19.64
C MET A 42 -3.30 3.79 -19.14
N GLU A 43 -3.18 3.36 -17.89
CA GLU A 43 -1.92 2.94 -17.25
C GLU A 43 -1.62 1.45 -17.43
N GLN A 44 -2.34 0.78 -18.32
CA GLN A 44 -2.17 -0.64 -18.65
C GLN A 44 -2.20 -1.56 -17.42
N GLY A 45 -3.03 -1.20 -16.43
CA GLY A 45 -3.23 -1.99 -15.22
C GLY A 45 -2.19 -1.78 -14.12
N ILE A 46 -1.19 -0.91 -14.31
CA ILE A 46 -0.24 -0.53 -13.24
C ILE A 46 -0.73 0.76 -12.57
N PRO A 47 -1.16 0.76 -11.31
CA PRO A 47 -1.70 1.97 -10.67
C PRO A 47 -0.63 3.06 -10.50
N ARG A 48 -0.94 4.34 -10.74
CA ARG A 48 0.01 5.47 -10.59
C ARG A 48 0.76 5.54 -9.28
N ASN A 49 0.09 5.26 -8.17
CA ASN A 49 0.66 5.45 -6.85
C ASN A 49 -0.04 4.58 -5.79
N PRO A 50 0.65 4.24 -4.69
CA PRO A 50 0.08 3.41 -3.62
C PRO A 50 -1.03 4.11 -2.81
N PHE A 51 -1.24 5.42 -3.02
CA PHE A 51 -2.23 6.20 -2.29
C PHE A 51 -3.61 6.21 -2.94
N ILE A 52 -3.73 5.74 -4.21
CA ILE A 52 -5.01 5.41 -4.87
C ILE A 52 -5.52 4.01 -4.50
N ASN A 53 -6.81 3.73 -4.71
CA ASN A 53 -7.45 2.47 -4.27
C ASN A 53 -6.78 1.26 -4.93
N ALA A 54 -6.59 1.33 -6.25
CA ALA A 54 -5.91 0.29 -7.02
C ALA A 54 -4.47 0.06 -6.53
N GLY A 55 -3.72 1.13 -6.23
CA GLY A 55 -2.36 1.03 -5.69
C GLY A 55 -2.34 0.43 -4.28
N ALA A 56 -3.29 0.79 -3.42
CA ALA A 56 -3.41 0.21 -2.09
C ALA A 56 -3.71 -1.29 -2.13
N ILE A 57 -4.47 -1.77 -3.11
CA ILE A 57 -4.71 -3.20 -3.34
C ILE A 57 -3.41 -3.91 -3.74
N VAL A 58 -2.59 -3.30 -4.60
CA VAL A 58 -1.25 -3.86 -4.93
C VAL A 58 -0.37 -3.96 -3.70
N VAL A 59 -0.36 -2.94 -2.83
CA VAL A 59 0.40 -2.99 -1.56
C VAL A 59 -0.14 -4.08 -0.63
N ALA A 60 -1.47 -4.26 -0.56
CA ALA A 60 -2.07 -5.34 0.23
C ALA A 60 -1.65 -6.73 -0.28
N ASP A 61 -1.62 -6.92 -1.60
CA ASP A 61 -1.14 -8.16 -2.24
C ASP A 61 0.34 -8.45 -1.93
N LEU A 62 1.19 -7.42 -1.97
CA LEU A 62 2.60 -7.54 -1.55
C LEU A 62 2.70 -8.01 -0.09
N LEU A 63 1.96 -7.41 0.83
CA LEU A 63 1.98 -7.82 2.23
C LEU A 63 1.45 -9.25 2.41
N GLN A 64 0.36 -9.61 1.71
CA GLN A 64 -0.22 -10.95 1.73
C GLN A 64 0.75 -12.03 1.22
N SER A 65 1.64 -11.68 0.30
CA SER A 65 2.60 -12.61 -0.31
C SER A 65 3.79 -12.98 0.60
N ARG A 66 4.12 -12.13 1.60
CA ARG A 66 5.27 -12.37 2.51
C ARG A 66 4.89 -12.51 3.98
N LEU A 67 3.65 -12.23 4.34
CA LEU A 67 3.17 -12.33 5.73
C LEU A 67 2.01 -13.31 5.82
N SER A 68 2.09 -14.22 6.79
CA SER A 68 1.00 -15.15 7.11
C SER A 68 -0.21 -14.47 7.76
N ALA A 69 0.01 -13.34 8.44
CA ALA A 69 -1.05 -12.56 9.09
C ALA A 69 -0.86 -11.03 8.88
N PRO A 70 -1.07 -10.50 7.66
CA PRO A 70 -0.74 -9.11 7.33
C PRO A 70 -1.42 -8.07 8.21
N ARG A 71 -2.70 -8.27 8.56
CA ARG A 71 -3.45 -7.37 9.44
C ARG A 71 -2.79 -7.29 10.83
N GLN A 72 -2.46 -8.44 11.41
CA GLN A 72 -1.84 -8.50 12.73
C GLN A 72 -0.47 -7.82 12.71
N ARG A 73 0.33 -8.06 11.66
CA ARG A 73 1.65 -7.44 11.49
C ARG A 73 1.56 -5.93 11.30
N LEU A 74 0.56 -5.45 10.57
CA LEU A 74 0.31 -4.02 10.44
C LEU A 74 -0.09 -3.39 11.78
N LEU A 75 -0.93 -4.06 12.59
CA LEU A 75 -1.28 -3.57 13.93
C LEU A 75 -0.05 -3.53 14.84
N GLU A 76 0.77 -4.57 14.87
CA GLU A 76 2.03 -4.61 15.62
C GLU A 76 2.94 -3.44 15.21
N PHE A 77 3.10 -3.23 13.91
CA PHE A 77 3.90 -2.12 13.36
C PHE A 77 3.37 -0.75 13.81
N VAL A 78 2.06 -0.53 13.73
CA VAL A 78 1.46 0.75 14.14
C VAL A 78 1.59 0.97 15.64
N ARG A 79 1.37 -0.06 16.46
CA ARG A 79 1.54 0.00 17.93
C ARG A 79 2.98 0.34 18.31
N GLN A 80 3.96 -0.21 17.59
CA GLN A 80 5.37 0.12 17.81
C GLN A 80 5.68 1.58 17.47
N LEU A 81 5.13 2.10 16.37
CA LEU A 81 5.33 3.50 15.97
C LEU A 81 4.64 4.49 16.92
N SER A 82 3.45 4.15 17.42
CA SER A 82 2.67 5.04 18.30
C SER A 82 3.05 4.91 19.78
N GLY A 83 3.66 3.79 20.19
CA GLY A 83 3.84 3.44 21.59
C GLY A 83 2.55 3.03 22.31
N ASP A 84 1.46 2.79 21.57
CA ASP A 84 0.14 2.45 22.11
C ASP A 84 -0.26 1.02 21.72
N THR A 85 -0.31 0.12 22.70
CA THR A 85 -0.68 -1.29 22.51
C THR A 85 -2.18 -1.54 22.32
N HIS A 86 -3.03 -0.53 22.53
CA HIS A 86 -4.49 -0.68 22.48
C HIS A 86 -5.12 -0.44 21.11
N ILE A 87 -4.34 -0.06 20.10
CA ILE A 87 -4.81 0.12 18.71
C ILE A 87 -5.36 -1.21 18.16
N VAL A 88 -6.54 -1.19 17.51
CA VAL A 88 -7.31 -2.37 17.03
C VAL A 88 -7.51 -2.42 15.51
#